data_AF-A0A3B9UUT3-F1
#
_entry.id   AF-A0A3B9UUT3-F1
#
_cell.length_a   1.000
_cell.length_b   1.000
_cell.length_c   1.000
_cell.angle_alpha   90.00
_cell.angle_beta   90.00
_cell.angle_gamma   90.00
#
_symmetry.space_group_name_H-M   'P 1'
#
loop_
_entity.id
_entity.type
_entity.pdbx_description
1 polymer ?
#
loop_
_entity_poly.entity_id
_entity_poly.type
_entity_poly.pdbx_seq_one_letter_code
_entity_poly.pdbx_strand_id
1 'polypeptide(L)' 'MSQPAASQHIKILKNIGILEENRRGFRVFYTINSDTLIKYRKDVNELFKKAFERCQYDFSCDKCPYNNKCQ' A
#
# COMPACT_ATOMS: atom_id res chain seq x y z
N MET A 1 19.26 -8.64 -6.17
CA MET A 1 19.12 -7.30 -5.55
C MET A 1 20.48 -6.88 -5.02
N SER A 2 20.95 -5.66 -5.34
CA SER A 2 22.24 -5.16 -4.84
C SER A 2 22.09 -4.43 -3.51
N GLN A 3 23.17 -4.28 -2.74
CA GLN A 3 23.15 -3.51 -1.49
C GLN A 3 22.67 -2.06 -1.68
N PRO A 4 23.08 -1.32 -2.73
CA PRO A 4 22.54 0.01 -3.01
C PRO A 4 21.03 0.00 -3.29
N ALA A 5 20.54 -0.97 -4.07
CA ALA A 5 19.11 -1.09 -4.36
C ALA A 5 18.30 -1.38 -3.09
N ALA A 6 18.75 -2.32 -2.26
CA ALA A 6 18.11 -2.60 -0.98
C ALA A 6 18.07 -1.35 -0.07
N SER A 7 19.17 -0.59 -0.01
CA SER A 7 19.25 0.65 0.77
C SER A 7 18.27 1.71 0.25
N GLN A 8 18.12 1.81 -1.07
CA GLN A 8 17.13 2.70 -1.69
C GLN A 8 15.70 2.29 -1.32
N HIS A 9 15.37 1.00 -1.40
CA HIS A 9 14.05 0.51 -1.01
C HIS A 9 13.75 0.77 0.47
N ILE A 10 14.71 0.49 1.37
CA ILE A 10 14.58 0.75 2.81
C ILE A 10 14.31 2.24 3.08
N LYS A 11 15.03 3.14 2.40
CA LYS A 11 14.81 4.60 2.54
C LYS A 11 13.38 5.00 2.15
N ILE A 12 12.86 4.47 1.04
CA ILE A 12 11.49 4.75 0.59
C ILE A 12 10.49 4.21 1.60
N LEU A 13 10.63 2.94 2.01
CA LEU A 13 9.72 2.28 2.95
C LEU A 13 9.70 2.97 4.33
N LYS A 14 10.84 3.47 4.80
CA LYS A 14 10.91 4.32 5.99
C LYS A 14 10.16 5.64 5.79
N ASN A 15 10.39 6.33 4.67
CA ASN A 15 9.76 7.63 4.41
C ASN A 15 8.23 7.56 4.37
N ILE A 16 7.67 6.45 3.91
CA ILE A 16 6.21 6.21 3.90
C ILE A 16 5.69 5.56 5.18
N GLY A 17 6.55 5.37 6.19
CA GLY A 17 6.16 4.88 7.51
C GLY A 17 5.92 3.38 7.62
N ILE A 18 6.29 2.57 6.60
CA ILE A 18 6.22 1.10 6.68
C ILE A 18 7.37 0.54 7.54
N LEU A 19 8.52 1.22 7.56
CA LEU A 19 9.66 0.85 8.40
C LEU A 19 9.96 1.90 9.47
N GLU A 20 10.27 1.42 10.66
CA GLU A 20 10.78 2.21 11.78
C GLU A 20 12.28 1.97 11.93
N GLU A 21 13.04 3.04 12.12
CA GLU A 21 14.50 2.97 12.28
C GLU A 21 14.88 2.94 13.77
N ASN A 22 15.73 1.99 14.15
CA ASN A 22 16.37 1.94 15.46
C ASN A 22 17.89 1.88 15.30
N ARG A 23 18.58 2.99 15.62
CA ARG A 23 20.05 3.04 15.57
C ARG A 23 20.64 2.58 16.91
N ARG A 24 21.58 1.63 16.86
CA ARG A 24 22.37 1.15 18.01
C ARG A 24 23.85 1.23 17.66
N GLY A 25 24.51 2.29 18.14
CA GLY A 25 25.90 2.60 17.77
C GLY A 25 26.03 2.81 16.25
N PHE A 26 26.95 2.07 15.63
CA PHE A 26 27.20 2.11 14.18
C PHE A 26 26.25 1.26 13.33
N ARG A 27 25.30 0.56 13.97
CA ARG A 27 24.34 -0.31 13.28
C ARG A 27 22.96 0.33 13.26
N VAL A 28 22.29 0.21 12.13
CA VAL A 28 20.91 0.66 11.94
C VAL A 28 20.04 -0.56 11.73
N PHE A 29 19.04 -0.72 12.59
CA PHE A 29 18.06 -1.80 12.53
C PHE A 29 16.73 -1.22 12.06
N TYR A 30 15.97 -2.02 11.33
CA TYR A 30 14.64 -1.64 10.85
C TYR A 30 13.61 -2.64 11.32
N THR A 31 12.48 -2.15 11.78
CA THR A 31 11.29 -2.96 12.14
C THR A 31 10.11 -2.53 11.29
N ILE A 32 9.17 -3.45 11.07
CA ILE A 32 7.96 -3.15 10.31
C ILE A 32 6.95 -2.48 11.24
N ASN A 33 6.40 -1.34 10.81
CA ASN A 33 5.19 -0.78 11.39
C ASN A 33 3.98 -1.52 10.82
N SER A 34 3.41 -2.44 11.61
CA SER A 34 2.29 -3.28 11.17
C SER A 34 1.04 -2.48 10.85
N ASP A 35 0.75 -1.41 11.60
CA ASP A 35 -0.45 -0.60 11.41
C ASP A 35 -0.45 0.09 10.04
N THR A 36 0.67 0.74 9.70
CA THR A 36 0.85 1.38 8.39
C THR A 36 0.82 0.36 7.27
N LEU A 37 1.49 -0.79 7.44
CA LEU A 37 1.49 -1.86 6.45
C LEU A 37 0.07 -2.41 6.18
N ILE A 38 -0.72 -2.65 7.23
CA ILE A 38 -2.09 -3.13 7.11
C ILE A 38 -2.97 -2.12 6.38
N LYS A 39 -2.80 -0.82 6.67
CA LYS A 39 -3.52 0.26 5.97
C LYS A 39 -3.22 0.24 4.46
N TYR A 40 -1.94 0.25 4.07
CA TYR A 40 -1.57 0.19 2.65
C TYR A 40 -2.04 -1.12 1.99
N ARG A 41 -1.95 -2.26 2.68
CA ARG A 41 -2.44 -3.54 2.17
C ARG A 41 -3.94 -3.48 1.88
N LYS A 42 -4.74 -2.86 2.75
CA LYS A 42 -6.17 -2.67 2.53
C LYS A 42 -6.43 -1.85 1.27
N ASP A 43 -5.75 -0.71 1.13
CA ASP A 43 -5.94 0.19 -0.02
C ASP A 43 -5.54 -0.48 -1.34
N VAL A 44 -4.41 -1.20 -1.35
CA VAL A 44 -3.98 -1.98 -2.52
C VAL A 44 -4.98 -3.08 -2.84
N ASN A 45 -5.46 -3.84 -1.85
CA ASN A 45 -6.47 -4.87 -2.09
C ASN A 45 -7.75 -4.30 -2.69
N GLU A 46 -8.24 -3.17 -2.17
CA GLU A 46 -9.43 -2.50 -2.71
C GLU A 46 -9.22 -1.98 -4.13
N LEU A 47 -8.03 -1.46 -4.44
CA LEU A 47 -7.64 -1.11 -5.82
C LEU A 47 -7.69 -2.33 -6.74
N PHE A 48 -7.09 -3.45 -6.32
CA PHE A 48 -7.08 -4.69 -7.11
C PHE A 48 -8.50 -5.21 -7.36
N LYS A 49 -9.37 -5.21 -6.34
CA LYS A 49 -10.78 -5.59 -6.53
C LYS A 49 -11.44 -4.71 -7.59
N LYS A 50 -11.33 -3.39 -7.46
CA LYS A 50 -11.96 -2.45 -8.41
C LYS A 50 -11.39 -2.53 -9.83
N ALA A 51 -10.10 -2.84 -9.96
CA ALA A 51 -9.43 -2.90 -11.26
C ALA A 51 -9.65 -4.23 -11.99
N PHE A 52 -9.75 -5.34 -11.26
CA PHE A 52 -9.73 -6.68 -11.85
C PHE A 52 -11.02 -7.48 -11.64
N GLU A 53 -11.85 -7.16 -10.66
CA GLU A 53 -13.16 -7.79 -10.51
C GLU A 53 -14.15 -7.13 -11.47
N ARG A 54 -14.88 -7.96 -12.23
CA ARG A 54 -15.92 -7.47 -13.12
C ARG A 54 -17.02 -6.79 -12.29
N CYS A 55 -17.42 -5.60 -12.70
CA CYS A 55 -18.54 -4.90 -12.08
C CYS A 55 -19.78 -5.81 -12.09
N GLN A 56 -20.42 -5.99 -10.93
CA GLN A 56 -21.61 -6.82 -10.76
C GLN A 56 -22.80 -6.35 -11.62
N TYR A 57 -22.75 -5.12 -12.13
CA TYR A 57 -23.77 -4.51 -12.98
C TYR A 57 -23.31 -4.41 -14.44
N ASP A 58 -22.32 -5.21 -14.86
CA ASP A 58 -21.78 -5.22 -16.23
C ASP A 58 -21.35 -3.83 -16.74
N PHE A 59 -20.81 -3.01 -15.85
CA PHE A 59 -20.46 -1.61 -16.13
C PHE A 59 -21.64 -0.72 -16.58
N SER A 60 -22.88 -1.19 -16.41
CA SER A 60 -24.08 -0.37 -16.59
C SER A 60 -24.24 0.55 -15.38
N CYS A 61 -23.65 1.75 -15.47
CA CYS A 61 -23.72 2.76 -14.42
C CYS A 61 -25.17 3.16 -14.09
N ASP A 62 -26.09 3.13 -15.06
CA ASP A 62 -27.51 3.45 -14.86
C ASP A 62 -28.21 2.53 -13.84
N LYS A 63 -27.73 1.29 -13.71
CA LYS A 63 -28.26 0.29 -12.76
C LYS A 63 -27.40 0.17 -11.50
N CYS A 64 -26.30 0.92 -11.42
CA CYS A 64 -25.37 0.85 -10.31
C CYS A 64 -25.87 1.68 -9.13
N PRO A 65 -26.06 1.10 -7.92
CA PRO A 65 -26.51 1.84 -6.74
C PRO A 65 -25.48 2.88 -6.25
N TYR A 66 -24.25 2.84 -6.78
CA TYR A 66 -23.17 3.76 -6.48
C TYR A 66 -22.98 4.85 -7.55
N ASN A 67 -23.80 4.89 -8.61
CA ASN A 67 -23.66 5.85 -9.73
C ASN A 67 -23.58 7.31 -9.25
N ASN A 68 -24.36 7.65 -8.23
CA ASN A 68 -24.41 9.01 -7.66
C ASN A 68 -23.39 9.25 -6.53
N LYS A 69 -22.53 8.27 -6.24
CA LYS A 69 -21.52 8.31 -5.16
C LYS A 69 -20.08 8.34 -5.66
N CYS A 70 -19.87 8.32 -6.97
CA CYS A 70 -18.58 8.61 -7.60
C CYS A 70 -18.39 10.12 -7.72
N GLN A 71 -18.29 10.82 -6.58
CA GLN A 71 -17.73 12.17 -6.51
C GLN A 71 -16.28 12.09 -6.02
#